data_AF-A0A916MPY4-F1
#
_entry.id   AF-A0A916MPY4-F1
#
_cell.length_a   1.000
_cell.length_b   1.000
_cell.length_c   1.000
_cell.angle_alpha   90.00
_cell.angle_beta   90.00
_cell.angle_gamma   90.00
#
_symmetry.space_group_name_H-M   'P 1'
#
loop_
_entity.id
_entity.type
_entity.pdbx_description
1 polymer ?
#
loop_
_entity_poly.entity_id
_entity_poly.type
_entity_poly.pdbx_seq_one_letter_code
_entity_poly.pdbx_strand_id
1 'polypeptide(L)'
;MRLPQGGFTIIELVVTIVVLAVLTGIGIPSLREFLVRSQLSSAAGEIHAAVARTRQESITRGTFVTITPLTGTDWATGYQIFVNPRNRATYTPTDSVGAGTSIVSAEILTVRDAPNWSYITWPANTSDGNPHRDYFTFDDTGRPRNFDGTVMTPASPSRVRMCISGGACRELLVDNLGRIQILKN
;
A
#
# COMPACT_ATOMS: atom_id res chain seq x y z
N MET A 1 58.16 -25.53 19.60
CA MET A 1 58.07 -24.16 19.03
C MET A 1 56.84 -23.50 19.64
N ARG A 2 57.02 -22.57 20.59
CA ARG A 2 55.91 -21.89 21.26
C ARG A 2 55.68 -20.59 20.50
N LEU A 3 54.58 -20.51 19.74
CA LEU A 3 54.23 -19.30 19.01
C LEU A 3 53.91 -18.20 20.04
N PRO A 4 54.53 -17.01 19.96
CA PRO A 4 54.20 -15.91 20.84
C PRO A 4 52.73 -15.51 20.61
N GLN A 5 51.91 -15.57 21.66
CA GLN A 5 50.57 -15.00 21.66
C GLN A 5 50.71 -13.48 21.74
N GLY A 6 50.57 -12.80 20.60
CA GLY A 6 50.59 -11.34 20.54
C GLY A 6 49.34 -10.75 21.20
N GLY A 7 49.54 -9.92 22.22
CA GLY A 7 48.48 -9.12 22.83
C GLY A 7 48.25 -7.82 22.06
N PHE A 8 46.99 -7.36 21.99
CA PHE A 8 46.65 -6.04 21.44
C PHE A 8 47.26 -4.92 22.29
N THR A 9 47.80 -3.90 21.63
CA THR A 9 48.32 -2.72 22.34
C THR A 9 47.18 -1.77 22.73
N ILE A 10 47.36 -1.00 23.81
CA ILE A 10 46.37 0.02 24.23
C ILE A 10 46.10 1.02 23.09
N ILE A 11 47.15 1.38 22.34
CA ILE A 11 47.02 2.31 21.21
C ILE A 11 46.17 1.72 20.08
N GLU A 12 46.27 0.42 19.82
CA GLU A 12 45.46 -0.27 18.80
C GLU A 12 43.98 -0.32 19.18
N LEU A 13 43.67 -0.53 20.47
CA LEU A 13 42.30 -0.45 20.97
C LEU A 13 41.74 0.98 20.83
N VAL A 14 42.53 2.01 21.13
CA VAL A 14 42.08 3.41 21.00
C VAL A 14 41.83 3.75 19.54
N VAL A 15 42.74 3.39 18.63
CA VAL A 15 42.57 3.65 17.19
C VAL A 15 41.35 2.92 16.63
N THR A 16 41.14 1.65 16.98
CA THR A 16 39.98 0.89 16.51
C THR A 16 38.64 1.48 16.99
N ILE A 17 38.56 1.92 18.25
CA ILE A 17 37.36 2.59 18.78
C ILE A 17 37.11 3.92 18.06
N VAL A 18 38.15 4.71 17.79
CA VAL A 18 38.02 5.97 17.03
C VAL A 18 37.49 5.72 15.63
N VAL A 19 38.05 4.73 14.91
CA VAL A 19 37.56 4.37 13.57
C VAL A 19 36.11 3.87 13.63
N LEU A 20 35.77 3.02 14.60
CA LEU A 20 34.41 2.52 14.81
C LEU A 20 33.42 3.68 15.08
N ALA A 21 33.80 4.67 15.89
CA ALA A 21 32.98 5.83 16.20
C ALA A 21 32.69 6.67 14.94
N VAL A 22 33.69 6.88 14.09
CA VAL A 22 33.52 7.59 12.82
C VAL A 22 32.59 6.81 11.88
N LEU A 23 32.82 5.49 11.73
CA LEU A 23 32.00 4.65 10.85
C LEU A 23 30.54 4.59 11.33
N THR A 24 30.30 4.42 12.63
CA THR A 24 28.93 4.34 13.19
C THR A 24 28.21 5.69 13.11
N GLY A 25 28.92 6.80 13.28
CA GLY A 25 28.36 8.15 13.13
C GLY A 25 27.73 8.40 11.75
N ILE A 26 28.32 7.84 10.69
CA ILE A 26 27.82 7.97 9.31
C ILE A 26 26.92 6.79 8.90
N GLY A 27 27.23 5.58 9.37
CA GLY A 27 26.54 4.35 8.99
C GLY A 27 25.15 4.20 9.59
N ILE A 28 24.94 4.58 10.84
CA ILE A 28 23.62 4.46 11.50
C ILE A 28 22.54 5.34 10.84
N PRO A 29 22.75 6.64 10.58
CA PRO A 29 21.71 7.46 9.96
C PRO A 29 21.34 7.01 8.55
N SER A 30 22.33 6.61 7.74
CA SER A 30 22.08 6.08 6.38
C SER A 30 21.30 4.76 6.40
N LEU A 31 21.59 3.87 7.36
CA LEU A 31 20.81 2.64 7.54
C LEU A 31 19.35 2.94 7.93
N ARG A 32 19.10 3.90 8.82
CA ARG A 32 17.73 4.30 9.21
C ARG A 32 16.93 4.81 8.01
N GLU A 33 17.52 5.67 7.19
CA GLU A 33 16.86 6.18 6.00
C GLU A 33 16.56 5.07 4.99
N PHE A 34 17.51 4.15 4.79
CA PHE A 34 17.32 2.99 3.92
C PHE A 34 16.16 2.10 4.38
N LEU A 35 16.08 1.77 5.68
CA LEU A 35 15.00 0.95 6.24
C LEU A 35 13.64 1.62 6.06
N VAL A 36 13.54 2.92 6.30
CA VAL A 36 12.29 3.68 6.14
C VAL A 36 11.84 3.71 4.67
N ARG A 37 12.77 3.93 3.73
CA ARG A 37 12.48 3.86 2.28
C ARG A 37 12.07 2.46 1.82
N SER A 38 12.73 1.42 2.35
CA SER A 38 12.40 0.02 2.07
C SER A 38 10.98 -0.30 2.52
N GLN A 39 10.60 0.18 3.70
CA GLN A 39 9.25 -0.04 4.22
C GLN A 39 8.18 0.69 3.40
N LEU A 40 8.43 1.92 2.92
CA LEU A 40 7.52 2.61 1.99
C LEU A 40 7.33 1.80 0.69
N SER A 41 8.41 1.21 0.17
CA SER A 41 8.31 0.34 -1.01
C SER A 41 7.51 -0.93 -0.73
N SER A 42 7.66 -1.51 0.47
CA SER A 42 6.87 -2.67 0.90
C SER A 42 5.38 -2.32 0.98
N ALA A 43 5.02 -1.21 1.63
CA ALA A 43 3.64 -0.75 1.73
C ALA A 43 3.01 -0.50 0.36
N ALA A 44 3.75 0.15 -0.55
CA ALA A 44 3.31 0.35 -1.93
C ALA A 44 3.05 -0.97 -2.66
N GLY A 45 3.94 -1.96 -2.48
CA GLY A 45 3.78 -3.30 -3.03
C GLY A 45 2.58 -4.05 -2.45
N GLU A 46 2.31 -3.90 -1.15
CA GLU A 46 1.17 -4.52 -0.49
C GLU A 46 -0.16 -3.96 -1.00
N ILE A 47 -0.31 -2.64 -1.09
CA ILE A 47 -1.50 -2.02 -1.69
C ILE A 47 -1.64 -2.40 -3.16
N HIS A 48 -0.53 -2.41 -3.92
CA HIS A 48 -0.55 -2.85 -5.31
C HIS A 48 -1.09 -4.29 -5.44
N ALA A 49 -0.59 -5.22 -4.62
CA ALA A 49 -1.06 -6.59 -4.59
C ALA A 49 -2.54 -6.69 -4.15
N ALA A 50 -2.96 -5.87 -3.19
CA ALA A 50 -4.34 -5.83 -2.70
C ALA A 50 -5.30 -5.38 -3.81
N VAL A 51 -5.00 -4.28 -4.50
CA VAL A 51 -5.81 -3.77 -5.63
C VAL A 51 -5.84 -4.78 -6.78
N ALA A 52 -4.69 -5.42 -7.08
CA ALA A 52 -4.63 -6.47 -8.10
C ALA A 52 -5.51 -7.68 -7.73
N ARG A 53 -5.50 -8.09 -6.45
CA ARG A 53 -6.37 -9.14 -5.93
C ARG A 53 -7.85 -8.76 -6.04
N THR A 54 -8.22 -7.53 -5.67
CA THR A 54 -9.60 -7.02 -5.81
C THR A 54 -10.10 -7.16 -7.25
N ARG A 55 -9.26 -6.79 -8.22
CA ARG A 55 -9.57 -6.93 -9.65
C ARG A 55 -9.69 -8.39 -10.08
N GLN A 56 -8.80 -9.27 -9.62
CA GLN A 56 -8.89 -10.70 -9.95
C GLN A 56 -10.16 -11.33 -9.38
N GLU A 57 -10.54 -10.94 -8.16
CA GLU A 57 -11.74 -11.46 -7.52
C GLU A 57 -13.02 -10.96 -8.19
N SER A 58 -13.03 -9.72 -8.70
CA SER A 58 -14.18 -9.19 -9.44
C SER A 58 -14.43 -9.96 -10.74
N ILE A 59 -13.35 -10.25 -11.48
CA ILE A 59 -13.41 -11.04 -12.71
C ILE A 59 -13.82 -12.49 -12.41
N THR A 60 -13.19 -13.11 -11.41
CA THR A 60 -13.43 -14.52 -11.08
C THR A 60 -14.87 -14.76 -10.63
N ARG A 61 -15.44 -13.82 -9.88
CA ARG A 61 -16.82 -13.91 -9.38
C ARG A 61 -17.85 -13.36 -10.35
N GLY A 62 -17.44 -12.67 -11.41
CA GLY A 62 -18.34 -11.99 -12.34
C GLY A 62 -19.22 -10.96 -11.64
N THR A 63 -18.67 -10.24 -10.66
CA THR A 63 -19.42 -9.25 -9.87
C THR A 63 -18.50 -8.13 -9.43
N PHE A 64 -19.09 -7.03 -8.95
CA PHE A 64 -18.35 -5.92 -8.41
C PHE A 64 -17.63 -6.31 -7.12
N VAL A 65 -16.36 -5.93 -6.99
CA VAL A 65 -15.56 -6.13 -5.77
C VAL A 65 -14.86 -4.82 -5.44
N THR A 66 -14.87 -4.48 -4.15
CA THR A 66 -14.36 -3.20 -3.65
C THR A 66 -13.29 -3.42 -2.60
N ILE A 67 -12.26 -2.58 -2.62
CA ILE A 67 -11.25 -2.44 -1.57
C ILE A 67 -11.37 -1.05 -0.94
N THR A 68 -11.39 -1.00 0.39
CA THR A 68 -11.55 0.22 1.22
C THR A 68 -10.59 0.13 2.42
N PRO A 69 -10.09 1.26 2.97
CA PRO A 69 -9.42 1.25 4.26
C PRO A 69 -10.39 0.80 5.36
N LEU A 70 -9.83 0.30 6.47
CA LEU A 70 -10.64 -0.18 7.59
C LEU A 70 -11.32 0.97 8.34
N THR A 71 -10.68 2.12 8.43
CA THR A 71 -11.22 3.29 9.15
C THR A 71 -11.16 4.55 8.29
N GLY A 72 -12.32 5.15 8.01
CA GLY A 72 -12.43 6.43 7.31
C GLY A 72 -11.74 6.39 5.94
N THR A 73 -10.74 7.24 5.77
CA THR A 73 -9.93 7.35 4.53
C THR A 73 -8.48 6.91 4.75
N ASP A 74 -8.15 6.41 5.94
CA ASP A 74 -6.77 6.16 6.34
C ASP A 74 -6.35 4.72 6.03
N TRP A 75 -5.67 4.55 4.91
CA TRP A 75 -5.07 3.29 4.50
C TRP A 75 -3.96 2.81 5.46
N ALA A 76 -3.45 3.65 6.38
CA ALA A 76 -2.54 3.21 7.45
C ALA A 76 -3.23 2.32 8.48
N THR A 77 -4.55 2.34 8.56
CA THR A 77 -5.29 1.47 9.48
C THR A 77 -5.41 0.04 8.97
N GLY A 78 -5.07 -0.19 7.70
CA GLY A 78 -5.29 -1.44 6.99
C GLY A 78 -6.40 -1.30 5.95
N TYR A 79 -6.73 -2.40 5.29
CA TYR A 79 -7.76 -2.44 4.26
C TYR A 79 -8.60 -3.70 4.35
N GLN A 80 -9.79 -3.62 3.77
CA GLN A 80 -10.64 -4.77 3.53
C GLN A 80 -11.06 -4.84 2.06
N ILE A 81 -11.24 -6.06 1.58
CA ILE A 81 -11.75 -6.38 0.24
C ILE A 81 -13.08 -7.11 0.44
N PHE A 82 -14.13 -6.69 -0.26
CA PHE A 82 -15.45 -7.29 -0.15
C PHE A 82 -16.19 -7.34 -1.49
N VAL A 83 -17.03 -8.35 -1.65
CA VAL A 83 -17.99 -8.46 -2.75
C VAL A 83 -19.04 -7.37 -2.58
N ASN A 84 -19.23 -6.60 -3.63
CA ASN A 84 -20.04 -5.39 -3.62
C ASN A 84 -21.10 -5.46 -4.71
N PRO A 85 -22.05 -6.41 -4.62
CA PRO A 85 -22.89 -6.75 -5.76
C PRO A 85 -23.72 -5.56 -6.25
N ARG A 86 -24.05 -4.60 -5.37
CA ARG A 86 -24.77 -3.35 -5.69
C ARG A 86 -23.90 -2.18 -6.14
N ASN A 87 -22.59 -2.37 -6.31
CA ASN A 87 -21.62 -1.33 -6.66
C ASN A 87 -21.70 -0.09 -5.74
N ARG A 88 -21.79 -0.31 -4.43
CA ARG A 88 -21.80 0.72 -3.39
C ARG A 88 -20.42 0.88 -2.73
N ALA A 89 -20.03 2.10 -2.41
CA ALA A 89 -18.76 2.38 -1.73
C ALA A 89 -18.57 1.62 -0.40
N THR A 90 -19.67 1.26 0.25
CA THR A 90 -19.70 0.76 1.63
C THR A 90 -20.10 -0.70 1.64
N TYR A 91 -19.37 -1.49 2.43
CA TYR A 91 -19.81 -2.85 2.75
C TYR A 91 -21.14 -2.80 3.50
N THR A 92 -22.17 -3.41 2.91
CA THR A 92 -23.47 -3.56 3.55
C THR A 92 -23.82 -5.04 3.56
N PRO A 93 -23.90 -5.70 4.73
CA PRO A 93 -24.07 -7.16 4.81
C PRO A 93 -25.40 -7.67 4.24
N THR A 94 -26.36 -6.79 3.98
CA THR A 94 -27.66 -7.11 3.36
C THR A 94 -27.70 -6.85 1.85
N ASP A 95 -26.63 -6.33 1.26
CA ASP A 95 -26.58 -6.11 -0.18
C ASP A 95 -26.54 -7.46 -0.90
N SER A 96 -27.63 -7.75 -1.61
CA SER A 96 -27.75 -8.87 -2.54
C SER A 96 -28.15 -8.36 -3.93
N VAL A 97 -27.61 -8.95 -4.99
CA VAL A 97 -28.05 -8.74 -6.37
C VAL A 97 -28.57 -10.03 -6.96
N GLY A 98 -29.76 -9.94 -7.56
CA GLY A 98 -30.40 -11.01 -8.31
C GLY A 98 -30.97 -10.45 -9.61
N ALA A 99 -30.36 -10.83 -10.73
CA ALA A 99 -30.90 -10.66 -12.08
C ALA A 99 -30.78 -11.99 -12.86
N GLY A 100 -31.07 -13.11 -12.17
CA GLY A 100 -30.90 -14.48 -12.67
C GLY A 100 -30.79 -15.49 -11.53
N THR A 101 -30.48 -16.74 -11.86
CA THR A 101 -30.38 -17.87 -10.91
C THR A 101 -29.25 -17.79 -9.88
N SER A 102 -28.33 -16.83 -10.02
CA SER A 102 -27.23 -16.61 -9.07
C SER A 102 -27.53 -15.38 -8.21
N ILE A 103 -27.79 -15.61 -6.92
CA ILE A 103 -27.86 -14.56 -5.91
C ILE A 103 -26.43 -14.33 -5.42
N VAL A 104 -25.90 -13.12 -5.63
CA VAL A 104 -24.61 -12.71 -5.06
C VAL A 104 -24.86 -11.82 -3.86
N SER A 105 -24.44 -12.26 -2.68
CA SER A 105 -24.50 -11.49 -1.43
C SER A 105 -23.19 -10.78 -1.16
N ALA A 106 -23.24 -9.66 -0.44
CA ALA A 106 -22.05 -9.01 0.07
C ALA A 106 -21.29 -9.97 1.01
N GLU A 107 -20.00 -10.09 0.78
CA GLU A 107 -19.10 -11.02 1.49
C GLU A 107 -17.75 -10.34 1.67
N ILE A 108 -17.19 -10.42 2.88
CA ILE A 108 -15.82 -9.94 3.12
C ILE A 108 -14.84 -11.03 2.69
N LEU A 109 -13.95 -10.67 1.77
CA LEU A 109 -12.98 -11.58 1.13
C LEU A 109 -11.63 -11.54 1.82
N THR A 110 -11.23 -10.37 2.29
CA THR A 110 -9.95 -10.18 2.96
C THR A 110 -10.09 -9.01 3.92
N VAL A 111 -9.59 -9.17 5.13
CA VAL A 111 -9.33 -8.09 6.08
C VAL A 111 -7.85 -8.15 6.40
N ARG A 112 -7.18 -7.00 6.28
CA ARG A 112 -5.77 -6.90 6.62
C ARG A 112 -5.55 -5.63 7.41
N ASP A 113 -5.23 -5.80 8.68
CA ASP A 113 -4.67 -4.72 9.48
C ASP A 113 -3.31 -4.32 8.91
N ALA A 114 -2.92 -3.05 9.06
CA ALA A 114 -1.58 -2.59 8.70
C ALA A 114 -0.71 -2.43 9.96
N PRO A 115 -0.10 -3.51 10.48
CA PRO A 115 0.52 -3.50 11.80
C PRO A 115 1.83 -2.71 11.89
N ASN A 116 2.39 -2.17 10.81
CA ASN A 116 3.74 -1.56 10.82
C ASN A 116 3.92 -0.31 9.95
N TRP A 117 2.86 0.41 9.59
CA TRP A 117 2.97 1.63 8.76
C TRP A 117 2.99 2.94 9.55
N SER A 118 3.48 2.91 10.80
CA SER A 118 3.40 4.04 11.74
C SER A 118 4.13 5.33 11.31
N TYR A 119 5.10 5.25 10.40
CA TYR A 119 5.80 6.40 9.81
C TYR A 119 5.31 6.76 8.40
N ILE A 120 4.33 6.02 7.86
CA ILE A 120 3.70 6.32 6.58
C ILE A 120 2.51 7.23 6.83
N THR A 121 2.48 8.36 6.13
CA THR A 121 1.40 9.32 6.12
C THR A 121 0.62 9.20 4.81
N TRP A 122 -0.70 9.34 4.92
CA TRP A 122 -1.62 9.37 3.80
C TRP A 122 -2.11 10.80 3.63
N PRO A 123 -1.43 11.60 2.79
CA PRO A 123 -1.83 12.99 2.58
C PRO A 123 -3.23 13.05 1.99
N ALA A 124 -4.03 14.03 2.42
CA ALA A 124 -5.39 14.26 1.93
C ALA A 124 -5.47 14.34 0.39
N ASN A 125 -4.40 14.80 -0.27
CA ASN A 125 -4.34 14.99 -1.71
C ASN A 125 -3.22 14.18 -2.38
N THR A 126 -3.50 13.76 -3.62
CA THR A 126 -2.59 13.10 -4.57
C THR A 126 -1.61 14.11 -5.20
N SER A 127 -0.72 13.67 -6.09
CA SER A 127 0.25 14.54 -6.79
C SER A 127 -0.39 15.68 -7.56
N ASP A 128 -1.60 15.43 -8.04
CA ASP A 128 -2.29 16.33 -8.95
C ASP A 128 -3.24 17.27 -8.20
N GLY A 129 -3.15 17.32 -6.85
CA GLY A 129 -3.97 18.19 -6.01
C GLY A 129 -5.39 17.66 -5.75
N ASN A 130 -5.78 16.55 -6.38
CA ASN A 130 -7.08 15.92 -6.16
C ASN A 130 -7.09 15.12 -4.85
N PRO A 131 -8.24 15.06 -4.14
CA PRO A 131 -8.37 14.20 -2.96
C PRO A 131 -8.07 12.74 -3.31
N HIS A 132 -7.39 12.02 -2.42
CA HIS A 132 -7.14 10.59 -2.62
C HIS A 132 -8.44 9.80 -2.61
N ARG A 133 -8.45 8.64 -3.28
CA ARG A 133 -9.63 7.78 -3.22
C ARG A 133 -9.68 6.92 -1.98
N ASP A 134 -10.84 6.94 -1.34
CA ASP A 134 -11.14 6.12 -0.17
C ASP A 134 -11.44 4.68 -0.54
N TYR A 135 -11.60 4.34 -1.81
CA TYR A 135 -11.77 2.96 -2.25
C TYR A 135 -11.49 2.79 -3.74
N PHE A 136 -11.26 1.55 -4.14
CA PHE A 136 -11.29 1.13 -5.54
C PHE A 136 -12.34 0.05 -5.71
N THR A 137 -13.21 0.22 -6.70
CA THR A 137 -14.20 -0.79 -7.09
C THR A 137 -13.91 -1.22 -8.51
N PHE A 138 -13.87 -2.53 -8.73
CA PHE A 138 -13.78 -3.13 -10.06
C PHE A 138 -15.09 -3.78 -10.42
N ASP A 139 -15.49 -3.68 -11.68
CA ASP A 139 -16.62 -4.42 -12.24
C ASP A 139 -16.26 -5.88 -12.55
N ASP A 140 -17.27 -6.63 -13.00
CA ASP A 140 -17.16 -8.03 -13.42
C ASP A 140 -16.18 -8.28 -14.58
N THR A 141 -15.81 -7.23 -15.31
CA THR A 141 -14.78 -7.28 -16.37
C THR A 141 -13.41 -6.82 -15.89
N GLY A 142 -13.28 -6.41 -14.62
CA GLY A 142 -12.05 -5.91 -14.03
C GLY A 142 -11.70 -4.48 -14.43
N ARG A 143 -12.69 -3.70 -14.89
CA ARG A 143 -12.53 -2.25 -15.10
C ARG A 143 -12.85 -1.49 -13.82
N PRO A 144 -12.08 -0.45 -13.49
CA PRO A 144 -12.34 0.35 -12.30
C PRO A 144 -13.55 1.27 -12.50
N ARG A 145 -14.26 1.51 -11.40
CA ARG A 145 -15.39 2.43 -11.29
C ARG A 145 -15.03 3.66 -10.47
N ASN A 146 -15.60 4.80 -10.85
CA ASN A 146 -15.58 6.04 -10.08
C ASN A 146 -16.47 5.94 -8.84
N PHE A 147 -16.43 6.96 -7.99
CA PHE A 147 -17.17 6.98 -6.73
C PHE A 147 -18.69 7.00 -6.86
N ASP A 148 -19.16 7.58 -7.96
CA ASP A 148 -20.55 7.64 -8.37
C ASP A 148 -20.99 6.35 -9.09
N GLY A 149 -20.12 5.34 -9.16
CA GLY A 149 -20.36 4.09 -9.86
C GLY A 149 -20.23 4.19 -11.39
N THR A 150 -19.86 5.35 -11.94
CA THR A 150 -19.61 5.50 -13.38
C THR A 150 -18.32 4.80 -13.81
N VAL A 151 -18.21 4.48 -15.10
CA VAL A 151 -16.97 3.93 -15.66
C VAL A 151 -15.86 4.98 -15.56
N MET A 152 -14.70 4.57 -15.05
CA MET A 152 -13.55 5.47 -15.00
C MET A 152 -13.12 5.86 -16.42
N THR A 153 -12.84 7.14 -16.64
CA THR A 153 -12.40 7.65 -17.94
C THR A 153 -10.89 7.95 -17.90
N PRO A 154 -10.21 8.05 -19.06
CA PRO A 154 -8.79 8.41 -19.10
C PRO A 154 -8.47 9.77 -18.45
N ALA A 155 -9.46 10.67 -18.38
CA ALA A 155 -9.31 12.02 -17.83
C ALA A 155 -9.31 12.06 -16.28
N SER A 156 -9.65 10.95 -15.61
CA SER A 156 -9.73 10.90 -14.15
C SER A 156 -9.23 9.55 -13.63
N PRO A 157 -7.90 9.29 -13.66
CA PRO A 157 -7.34 8.07 -13.11
C PRO A 157 -7.51 8.05 -11.58
N SER A 158 -7.65 6.84 -11.03
CA SER A 158 -7.69 6.68 -9.58
C SER A 158 -6.27 6.61 -9.03
N ARG A 159 -5.93 7.54 -8.13
CA ARG A 159 -4.60 7.64 -7.52
C ARG A 159 -4.69 7.47 -6.00
N VAL A 160 -3.68 6.83 -5.45
CA VAL A 160 -3.44 6.72 -4.01
C VAL A 160 -1.99 7.06 -3.71
N ARG A 161 -1.79 8.00 -2.80
CA ARG A 161 -0.47 8.52 -2.44
C ARG A 161 -0.15 8.16 -1.00
N MET A 162 1.07 7.66 -0.80
CA MET A 162 1.64 7.31 0.49
C MET A 162 3.00 7.99 0.64
N CYS A 163 3.24 8.60 1.78
CA CYS A 163 4.45 9.37 2.04
C CYS A 163 5.10 8.90 3.34
N ILE A 164 6.40 9.11 3.47
CA ILE A 164 7.06 9.09 4.77
C ILE A 164 6.92 10.50 5.37
N SER A 165 6.71 10.61 6.69
CA SER A 165 6.70 11.90 7.38
C SER A 165 7.99 12.71 7.07
N GLY A 166 7.84 13.86 6.41
CA GLY A 166 8.96 14.72 6.01
C GLY A 166 9.90 14.14 4.94
N GLY A 167 9.48 13.06 4.25
CA GLY A 167 10.34 12.30 3.35
C GLY A 167 9.74 12.02 1.98
N ALA A 168 10.21 10.93 1.36
CA ALA A 168 9.79 10.53 0.02
C ALA A 168 8.34 10.03 -0.02
N CYS A 169 7.70 10.16 -1.18
CA CYS A 169 6.37 9.64 -1.46
C CYS A 169 6.39 8.58 -2.57
N ARG A 170 5.44 7.66 -2.51
CA ARG A 170 5.07 6.75 -3.60
C ARG A 170 3.62 7.00 -3.95
N GLU A 171 3.32 6.91 -5.22
CA GLU A 171 1.95 7.02 -5.70
C GLU A 171 1.62 5.79 -6.53
N LEU A 172 0.43 5.25 -6.32
CA LEU A 172 -0.14 4.17 -7.08
C LEU A 172 -1.24 4.75 -7.96
N LEU A 173 -1.12 4.50 -9.26
CA LEU A 173 -2.08 4.90 -10.28
C LEU A 173 -2.80 3.65 -10.82
N VAL A 174 -4.12 3.73 -10.90
CA VAL A 174 -4.96 2.79 -11.62
C VAL A 174 -5.54 3.52 -12.82
N ASP A 175 -5.29 3.01 -14.02
CA ASP A 175 -5.84 3.57 -15.26
C ASP A 175 -7.27 3.07 -15.53
N ASN A 176 -7.96 3.65 -16.52
CA ASN A 176 -9.34 3.28 -16.87
C ASN A 176 -9.52 1.84 -17.38
N LEU A 177 -8.43 1.13 -17.67
CA LEU A 177 -8.44 -0.27 -18.07
C LEU A 177 -8.14 -1.21 -16.89
N GLY A 178 -7.90 -0.67 -15.70
CA GLY A 178 -7.59 -1.42 -14.49
C GLY A 178 -6.13 -1.86 -14.40
N ARG A 179 -5.23 -1.29 -15.20
CA ARG A 179 -3.79 -1.50 -15.04
C ARG A 179 -3.29 -0.65 -13.88
N ILE A 180 -2.52 -1.29 -13.02
CA ILE A 180 -2.00 -0.73 -11.78
C ILE A 180 -0.52 -0.43 -12.00
N GLN A 181 -0.09 0.78 -11.65
CA GLN A 181 1.30 1.22 -11.77
C GLN A 181 1.75 1.93 -10.50
N ILE A 182 2.95 1.60 -10.03
CA ILE A 182 3.63 2.37 -8.99
C ILE A 182 4.42 3.46 -9.68
N LEU A 183 4.04 4.71 -9.46
CA LEU A 183 4.76 5.87 -9.94
C LEU A 183 6.00 6.09 -9.07
N LYS A 184 7.13 6.29 -9.73
CA LYS A 184 8.34 6.80 -9.09
C LYS A 184 8.21 8.32 -9.10
N ASN A 185 8.22 8.92 -7.91
CA ASN A 185 8.39 10.35 -7.76
C ASN A 185 9.86 10.71 -7.99
#